data_AF-A0A925KG43-F1
#
_entry.id   AF-A0A925KG43-F1
#
_cell.length_a   1.000
_cell.length_b   1.000
_cell.length_c   1.000
_cell.angle_alpha   90.00
_cell.angle_beta   90.00
_cell.angle_gamma   90.00
#
_symmetry.space_group_name_H-M   'P 1'
#
loop_
_entity.id
_entity.type
_entity.pdbx_description
1 polymer ?
#
loop_
_entity_poly.entity_id
_entity_poly.type
_entity_poly.pdbx_seq_one_letter_code
_entity_poly.pdbx_strand_id
1 'polypeptide(L)'
;MEWLAELRYKAAAPRSLLDVGAHLGGFTRAMQAAAPGCVATLIEPNPHCHDALAATGCELHRVAASDRDGEAALNLTRDWPQSTGASLYREDTAFFRDEVLERVAVPRARLDDLFPGRRFDFVKIDTQGSELDVLRGGQAVLRRADHVLIEISLVEFNQGGARPEAVFAAMADLGFRPAQVTEFHRLRGVRDGALLQIDVLFERSAPRVAQQAWTAPERFDPGLLPWLAARVQRQPGFRVIKLEAPDWGALLAHTGRHGRFDFALCDGLGEPAMLLEMLPRIAEAGAISLAGGGPWSVSAGAGTWHFTPRMERATAAFTQLFWRGAISSSLSDQSPLVELRRALLTA
;
A
#
# COMPACT_ATOMS: atom_id res chain seq x y z
N MET A 1 15.49 10.93 -6.01
CA MET A 1 15.14 9.61 -5.45
C MET A 1 16.08 8.46 -5.86
N GLU A 2 17.30 8.40 -5.32
CA GLU A 2 18.14 7.17 -5.47
C GLU A 2 17.65 6.03 -4.57
N TRP A 3 17.11 6.36 -3.38
CA TRP A 3 16.58 5.41 -2.39
C TRP A 3 15.47 4.48 -2.93
N LEU A 4 14.69 4.92 -3.93
CA LEU A 4 13.71 4.04 -4.60
C LEU A 4 14.40 2.85 -5.29
N ALA A 5 15.59 3.07 -5.86
CA ALA A 5 16.37 2.02 -6.50
C ALA A 5 16.89 0.96 -5.50
N GLU A 6 16.84 1.22 -4.19
CA GLU A 6 17.11 0.20 -3.16
C GLU A 6 15.93 -0.74 -2.92
N LEU A 7 14.69 -0.33 -3.22
CA LEU A 7 13.50 -1.17 -3.02
C LEU A 7 13.57 -2.47 -3.85
N ARG A 8 14.25 -2.45 -5.01
CA ARG A 8 14.48 -3.63 -5.86
C ARG A 8 15.37 -4.71 -5.21
N TYR A 9 16.09 -4.37 -4.14
CA TYR A 9 16.93 -5.29 -3.37
C TYR A 9 16.29 -5.71 -2.03
N LYS A 10 15.17 -5.10 -1.63
CA LYS A 10 14.41 -5.52 -0.44
C LYS A 10 13.53 -6.71 -0.81
N ALA A 11 13.46 -7.71 0.08
CA ALA A 11 12.82 -9.01 -0.21
C ALA A 11 11.30 -8.95 -0.52
N ALA A 12 10.65 -7.80 -0.32
CA ALA A 12 9.30 -7.52 -0.75
C ALA A 12 9.23 -6.09 -1.33
N ALA A 13 9.52 -5.94 -2.63
CA ALA A 13 9.26 -4.70 -3.34
C ALA A 13 7.73 -4.44 -3.43
N PRO A 14 7.26 -3.17 -3.41
CA PRO A 14 5.84 -2.86 -3.53
C PRO A 14 5.20 -3.46 -4.79
N ARG A 15 4.02 -4.07 -4.64
CA ARG A 15 3.22 -4.61 -5.77
C ARG A 15 1.99 -3.75 -6.08
N SER A 16 1.67 -2.81 -5.20
CA SER A 16 0.56 -1.87 -5.34
C SER A 16 0.91 -0.49 -4.73
N LEU A 17 0.65 0.57 -5.50
CA LEU A 17 0.88 1.98 -5.14
C LEU A 17 -0.45 2.75 -5.17
N LEU A 18 -0.67 3.61 -4.18
CA LEU A 18 -1.57 4.76 -4.29
C LEU A 18 -0.74 6.05 -4.35
N ASP A 19 -0.82 6.80 -5.44
CA ASP A 19 -0.11 8.07 -5.65
C ASP A 19 -1.10 9.22 -5.47
N VAL A 20 -1.16 9.83 -4.28
CA VAL A 20 -2.07 10.94 -3.96
C VAL A 20 -1.35 12.27 -4.20
N GLY A 21 -1.86 13.05 -5.15
CA GLY A 21 -1.11 14.13 -5.79
C GLY A 21 -0.14 13.57 -6.81
N ALA A 22 -0.68 12.88 -7.82
CA ALA A 22 0.13 12.20 -8.83
C ALA A 22 0.80 13.18 -9.82
N HIS A 23 0.32 14.41 -9.93
CA HIS A 23 0.83 15.48 -10.81
C HIS A 23 1.03 15.00 -12.25
N LEU A 24 2.26 14.99 -12.78
CA LEU A 24 2.61 14.45 -14.10
C LEU A 24 3.19 13.02 -14.02
N GLY A 25 2.76 12.24 -13.02
CA GLY A 25 3.09 10.82 -12.83
C GLY A 25 4.57 10.57 -12.52
N GLY A 26 5.30 11.58 -12.04
CA GLY A 26 6.74 11.51 -11.83
C GLY A 26 7.14 10.44 -10.82
N PHE A 27 6.47 10.41 -9.66
CA PHE A 27 6.70 9.42 -8.62
C PHE A 27 6.29 8.01 -9.07
N THR A 28 5.06 7.84 -9.58
CA THR A 28 4.59 6.58 -10.17
C THR A 28 5.57 5.99 -11.19
N ARG A 29 6.08 6.77 -12.15
CA ARG A 29 7.05 6.26 -13.14
C ARG A 29 8.36 5.81 -12.49
N ALA A 30 8.84 6.51 -11.47
CA ALA A 30 10.03 6.09 -10.71
C ALA A 30 9.78 4.82 -9.88
N MET A 31 8.62 4.69 -9.25
CA MET A 31 8.21 3.49 -8.52
C MET A 31 8.07 2.27 -9.46
N GLN A 32 7.46 2.44 -10.62
CA GLN A 32 7.33 1.37 -11.63
C GLN A 32 8.67 0.96 -12.23
N ALA A 33 9.61 1.89 -12.42
CA ALA A 33 10.98 1.57 -12.85
C ALA A 33 11.79 0.83 -11.76
N ALA A 34 11.58 1.18 -10.49
CA ALA A 34 12.22 0.50 -9.35
C ALA A 34 11.59 -0.87 -9.03
N ALA A 35 10.26 -0.99 -9.21
CA ALA A 35 9.48 -2.19 -8.96
C ALA A 35 8.51 -2.45 -10.13
N PRO A 36 8.95 -3.13 -11.22
CA PRO A 36 8.10 -3.44 -12.39
C PRO A 36 6.89 -4.33 -12.08
N GLY A 37 6.80 -4.88 -10.86
CA GLY A 37 5.62 -5.58 -10.35
C GLY A 37 4.50 -4.65 -9.83
N CYS A 38 4.75 -3.35 -9.69
CA CYS A 38 3.88 -2.41 -8.99
C CYS A 38 2.76 -1.85 -9.87
N VAL A 39 1.51 -2.12 -9.49
CA VAL A 39 0.30 -1.54 -10.10
C VAL A 39 -0.05 -0.25 -9.36
N ALA A 40 -0.20 0.86 -10.09
CA ALA A 40 -0.48 2.17 -9.49
C ALA A 40 -1.94 2.60 -9.69
N THR A 41 -2.51 3.19 -8.64
CA THR A 41 -3.75 3.98 -8.67
C THR A 41 -3.38 5.41 -8.33
N LEU A 42 -3.87 6.36 -9.12
CA LEU A 42 -3.47 7.76 -9.12
C LEU A 42 -4.64 8.63 -8.68
N ILE A 43 -4.38 9.63 -7.85
CA ILE A 43 -5.35 10.66 -7.47
C ILE A 43 -4.78 12.02 -7.86
N GLU A 44 -5.51 12.76 -8.69
CA GLU A 44 -5.12 14.10 -9.14
C GLU A 44 -6.36 14.98 -9.43
N PRO A 45 -6.61 16.04 -8.64
CA PRO A 45 -7.70 16.97 -8.94
C PRO A 45 -7.42 17.91 -10.12
N ASN A 46 -6.16 18.23 -10.44
CA ASN A 46 -5.84 19.24 -11.45
C ASN A 46 -6.19 18.78 -12.89
N PRO A 47 -7.15 19.41 -13.58
CA PRO A 47 -7.56 19.00 -14.92
C PRO A 47 -6.42 19.10 -15.94
N HIS A 48 -5.47 20.02 -15.76
CA HIS A 48 -4.33 20.17 -16.67
C HIS A 48 -3.31 19.03 -16.59
N CYS A 49 -3.38 18.18 -15.56
CA CYS A 49 -2.54 17.00 -15.42
C CYS A 49 -3.18 15.73 -16.00
N HIS A 50 -4.50 15.71 -16.22
CA HIS A 50 -5.25 14.47 -16.51
C HIS A 50 -4.84 13.76 -17.80
N ASP A 51 -4.46 14.48 -18.85
CA ASP A 51 -4.04 13.86 -20.12
C ASP A 51 -2.68 13.14 -20.00
N ALA A 52 -1.73 13.76 -19.29
CA ALA A 52 -0.44 13.16 -19.00
C ALA A 52 -0.56 11.92 -18.09
N LEU A 53 -1.50 11.95 -17.14
CA LEU A 53 -1.80 10.79 -16.28
C LEU A 53 -2.56 9.69 -17.02
N ALA A 54 -3.52 10.02 -17.89
CA ALA A 54 -4.23 9.04 -18.71
C ALA A 54 -3.27 8.29 -19.65
N ALA A 55 -2.24 8.97 -20.18
CA ALA A 55 -1.19 8.36 -20.99
C ALA A 55 -0.33 7.32 -20.26
N THR A 56 -0.40 7.22 -18.91
CA THR A 56 0.28 6.17 -18.14
C THR A 56 -0.43 4.82 -18.19
N GLY A 57 -1.70 4.77 -18.61
CA GLY A 57 -2.53 3.57 -18.54
C GLY A 57 -2.88 3.10 -17.11
N CYS A 58 -2.52 3.86 -16.08
CA CYS A 58 -2.88 3.58 -14.70
C CYS A 58 -4.31 4.01 -14.37
N GLU A 59 -4.86 3.49 -13.28
CA GLU A 59 -6.19 3.86 -12.78
C GLU A 59 -6.15 5.31 -12.24
N LEU A 60 -6.92 6.23 -12.83
CA LEU A 60 -6.90 7.65 -12.49
C LEU A 60 -8.22 8.12 -11.87
N HIS A 61 -8.15 8.63 -10.64
CA HIS A 61 -9.25 9.28 -9.93
C HIS A 61 -9.07 10.80 -10.01
N ARG A 62 -10.00 11.46 -10.73
CA ARG A 62 -9.98 12.90 -11.02
C ARG A 62 -10.62 13.71 -9.89
N VAL A 63 -10.05 13.61 -8.69
CA VAL A 63 -10.67 14.01 -7.41
C VAL A 63 -9.60 14.50 -6.43
N ALA A 64 -9.94 15.40 -5.52
CA ALA A 64 -9.07 15.74 -4.39
C ALA A 64 -9.31 14.77 -3.22
N ALA A 65 -8.27 14.13 -2.72
CA ALA A 65 -8.38 13.36 -1.48
C ALA A 65 -8.59 14.32 -0.29
N SER A 66 -9.56 14.05 0.58
CA SER A 66 -9.97 14.98 1.65
C SER A 66 -10.60 14.24 2.84
N ASP A 67 -10.94 14.97 3.90
CA ASP A 67 -11.55 14.42 5.12
C ASP A 67 -13.05 14.12 4.96
N ARG A 68 -13.67 14.59 3.87
CA ARG A 68 -15.09 14.46 3.53
C ARG A 68 -15.31 14.50 2.01
N ASP A 69 -16.47 14.02 1.59
CA ASP A 69 -16.91 14.07 0.20
C ASP A 69 -17.56 15.41 -0.18
N GLY A 70 -17.73 15.64 -1.49
CA GLY A 70 -18.45 16.77 -2.07
C GLY A 70 -17.59 17.53 -3.06
N GLU A 71 -17.67 18.86 -3.05
CA GLU A 71 -16.83 19.74 -3.87
C GLU A 71 -15.87 20.57 -3.01
N ALA A 72 -14.79 21.04 -3.64
CA ALA A 72 -13.81 21.97 -3.09
C ALA A 72 -13.27 22.89 -4.21
N ALA A 73 -12.65 24.01 -3.83
CA ALA A 73 -11.96 24.90 -4.75
C ALA A 73 -10.46 24.54 -4.80
N LEU A 74 -9.98 24.08 -5.95
CA LEU A 74 -8.56 23.90 -6.23
C LEU A 74 -7.95 25.25 -6.63
N ASN A 75 -6.93 25.69 -5.91
CA ASN A 75 -6.17 26.89 -6.23
C ASN A 75 -5.09 26.53 -7.27
N LEU A 76 -5.13 27.20 -8.42
CA LEU A 76 -4.19 27.10 -9.53
C LEU A 76 -3.56 28.47 -9.81
N THR A 77 -2.55 28.53 -10.67
CA THR A 77 -1.98 29.79 -11.16
C THR A 77 -2.00 29.83 -12.69
N ARG A 78 -2.50 30.93 -13.26
CA ARG A 78 -2.62 31.13 -14.72
C ARG A 78 -1.29 31.17 -15.44
N ASP A 79 -0.24 31.63 -14.76
CA ASP A 79 1.13 31.66 -15.26
C ASP A 79 1.66 30.24 -15.52
N TRP A 80 1.18 29.25 -14.75
CA TRP A 80 1.59 27.84 -14.85
C TRP A 80 0.47 26.89 -14.35
N PRO A 81 -0.52 26.52 -15.20
CA PRO A 81 -1.68 25.73 -14.77
C PRO A 81 -1.35 24.30 -14.29
N GLN A 82 -0.15 23.79 -14.62
CA GLN A 82 0.41 22.53 -14.12
C GLN A 82 1.40 22.76 -12.94
N SER A 83 1.24 23.86 -12.19
CA SER A 83 2.08 24.16 -11.03
C SER A 83 2.09 23.03 -10.00
N THR A 84 3.27 22.78 -9.43
CA THR A 84 3.44 21.83 -8.33
C THR A 84 2.76 22.30 -7.04
N GLY A 85 2.45 23.59 -6.90
CA GLY A 85 1.72 24.15 -5.74
C GLY A 85 0.18 24.05 -5.83
N ALA A 86 -0.36 23.33 -6.82
CA ALA A 86 -1.81 23.21 -7.04
C ALA A 86 -2.51 22.49 -5.87
N SER A 87 -3.37 23.19 -5.12
CA SER A 87 -3.88 22.68 -3.83
C SER A 87 -5.24 23.25 -3.41
N LEU A 88 -5.94 22.51 -2.53
CA LEU A 88 -7.12 23.02 -1.82
C LEU A 88 -6.77 24.18 -0.86
N TYR A 89 -5.53 24.22 -0.38
CA TYR A 89 -4.97 25.26 0.48
C TYR A 89 -4.13 26.23 -0.36
N ARG A 90 -4.31 27.55 -0.19
CA ARG A 90 -3.57 28.55 -0.97
C ARG A 90 -2.09 28.58 -0.57
N GLU A 91 -1.18 28.39 -1.51
CA GLU A 91 0.26 28.64 -1.30
C GLU A 91 0.53 30.14 -1.04
N ASP A 92 1.31 30.45 0.01
CA ASP A 92 1.62 31.81 0.47
C ASP A 92 2.86 32.40 -0.23
N THR A 93 2.84 32.46 -1.57
CA THR A 93 3.95 33.01 -2.38
C THR A 93 3.49 33.92 -3.52
N ALA A 94 4.46 34.63 -4.11
CA ALA A 94 4.26 35.42 -5.32
C ALA A 94 3.83 34.61 -6.56
N PHE A 95 3.95 33.27 -6.56
CA PHE A 95 3.46 32.41 -7.64
C PHE A 95 1.92 32.28 -7.63
N PHE A 96 1.31 32.45 -6.45
CA PHE A 96 -0.14 32.38 -6.22
C PHE A 96 -0.73 33.71 -5.73
N ARG A 97 -0.13 34.84 -6.15
CA ARG A 97 -0.66 36.20 -5.99
C ARG A 97 -2.04 36.37 -6.65
N ASP A 98 -2.86 37.30 -6.14
CA ASP A 98 -4.30 37.41 -6.49
C ASP A 98 -4.57 37.67 -7.99
N GLU A 99 -3.63 38.28 -8.73
CA GLU A 99 -3.81 38.62 -10.15
C GLU A 99 -3.80 37.38 -11.06
N VAL A 100 -3.11 36.31 -10.65
CA VAL A 100 -2.93 35.07 -11.42
C VAL A 100 -3.53 33.84 -10.75
N LEU A 101 -3.97 33.97 -9.51
CA LEU A 101 -4.72 32.93 -8.80
C LEU A 101 -6.00 32.59 -9.58
N GLU A 102 -6.18 31.30 -9.85
CA GLU A 102 -7.39 30.73 -10.41
C GLU A 102 -7.98 29.72 -9.42
N ARG A 103 -9.32 29.62 -9.37
CA ARG A 103 -10.01 28.65 -8.52
C ARG A 103 -10.95 27.81 -9.37
N VAL A 104 -10.62 26.53 -9.49
CA VAL A 104 -11.40 25.54 -10.23
C VAL A 104 -12.20 24.71 -9.23
N ALA A 105 -13.49 24.55 -9.45
CA ALA A 105 -14.31 23.63 -8.67
C ALA A 105 -13.93 22.19 -9.05
N VAL A 106 -13.55 21.39 -8.06
CA VAL A 106 -13.19 19.98 -8.23
C VAL A 106 -13.98 19.12 -7.24
N PRO A 107 -14.34 17.87 -7.60
CA PRO A 107 -14.86 16.93 -6.61
C PRO A 107 -13.75 16.59 -5.60
N ARG A 108 -14.16 16.32 -4.36
CA ARG A 108 -13.32 15.74 -3.32
C ARG A 108 -13.97 14.49 -2.73
N ALA A 109 -13.16 13.58 -2.22
CA ALA A 109 -13.64 12.37 -1.57
C ALA A 109 -12.67 11.83 -0.52
N ARG A 110 -13.22 11.07 0.43
CA ARG A 110 -12.45 10.28 1.40
C ARG A 110 -11.83 9.06 0.72
N LEU A 111 -10.54 8.77 1.01
CA LEU A 111 -9.90 7.56 0.47
C LEU A 111 -10.61 6.27 0.93
N ASP A 112 -11.15 6.26 2.16
CA ASP A 112 -11.88 5.11 2.71
C ASP A 112 -13.18 4.81 1.93
N ASP A 113 -13.78 5.83 1.31
CA ASP A 113 -15.04 5.73 0.57
C ASP A 113 -14.80 5.51 -0.94
N LEU A 114 -13.69 6.03 -1.49
CA LEU A 114 -13.19 5.69 -2.83
C LEU A 114 -12.69 4.24 -2.94
N PHE A 115 -12.06 3.72 -1.87
CA PHE A 115 -11.33 2.44 -1.91
C PHE A 115 -11.78 1.45 -0.80
N PRO A 116 -13.08 1.17 -0.65
CA PRO A 116 -13.61 0.35 0.43
C PRO A 116 -13.02 -1.06 0.40
N GLY A 117 -12.34 -1.44 1.48
CA GLY A 117 -11.69 -2.74 1.63
C GLY A 117 -10.37 -2.93 0.85
N ARG A 118 -9.99 -2.00 -0.03
CA ARG A 118 -8.77 -2.10 -0.84
C ARG A 118 -7.51 -1.96 0.03
N ARG A 119 -6.40 -2.49 -0.48
CA ARG A 119 -5.07 -2.38 0.10
C ARG A 119 -4.07 -1.94 -0.98
N PHE A 120 -3.13 -1.10 -0.57
CA PHE A 120 -1.92 -0.75 -1.32
C PHE A 120 -0.72 -1.16 -0.45
N ASP A 121 0.41 -1.57 -1.03
CA ASP A 121 1.64 -1.84 -0.26
C ASP A 121 2.32 -0.51 0.11
N PHE A 122 2.32 0.44 -0.82
CA PHE A 122 2.90 1.77 -0.70
C PHE A 122 1.85 2.86 -0.96
N VAL A 123 1.91 3.97 -0.22
CA VAL A 123 1.11 5.18 -0.49
C VAL A 123 2.03 6.40 -0.53
N LYS A 124 1.87 7.30 -1.51
CA LYS A 124 2.42 8.67 -1.48
C LYS A 124 1.29 9.64 -1.17
N ILE A 125 1.56 10.64 -0.33
CA ILE A 125 0.69 11.79 -0.06
C ILE A 125 1.51 13.06 -0.20
N ASP A 126 1.19 13.86 -1.20
CA ASP A 126 1.83 15.14 -1.51
C ASP A 126 0.74 15.98 -2.16
N THR A 127 0.07 16.78 -1.32
CA THR A 127 -1.16 17.49 -1.65
C THR A 127 -1.08 18.96 -1.21
N GLN A 128 0.15 19.45 -1.07
CA GLN A 128 0.56 20.81 -0.76
C GLN A 128 -0.35 21.47 0.30
N GLY A 129 -0.38 20.88 1.49
CA GLY A 129 -1.10 21.38 2.68
C GLY A 129 -2.32 20.55 3.09
N SER A 130 -2.82 19.66 2.23
CA SER A 130 -4.02 18.85 2.48
C SER A 130 -3.74 17.51 3.19
N GLU A 131 -2.50 17.22 3.55
CA GLU A 131 -2.01 15.88 3.92
C GLU A 131 -2.79 15.31 5.10
N LEU A 132 -3.03 16.14 6.12
CA LEU A 132 -3.75 15.75 7.33
C LEU A 132 -5.22 15.40 7.05
N ASP A 133 -5.83 16.00 6.03
CA ASP A 133 -7.21 15.68 5.62
C ASP A 133 -7.25 14.36 4.82
N VAL A 134 -6.23 14.08 4.01
CA VAL A 134 -6.03 12.76 3.40
C VAL A 134 -5.86 11.68 4.48
N LEU A 135 -5.07 11.94 5.52
CA LEU A 135 -4.89 11.03 6.66
C LEU A 135 -6.21 10.80 7.42
N ARG A 136 -7.01 11.86 7.64
CA ARG A 136 -8.34 11.78 8.29
C ARG A 136 -9.35 10.98 7.48
N GLY A 137 -9.38 11.20 6.16
CA GLY A 137 -10.32 10.56 5.23
C GLY A 137 -9.93 9.15 4.78
N GLY A 138 -8.68 8.72 5.02
CA GLY A 138 -8.13 7.45 4.54
C GLY A 138 -7.67 6.47 5.60
N GLN A 139 -8.17 6.56 6.84
CA GLN A 139 -7.61 5.78 7.95
C GLN A 139 -7.74 4.26 7.76
N ALA A 140 -8.82 3.76 7.15
CA ALA A 140 -9.01 2.33 6.90
C ALA A 140 -8.15 1.82 5.72
N VAL A 141 -7.89 2.65 4.71
CA VAL A 141 -6.93 2.37 3.63
C VAL A 141 -5.50 2.39 4.15
N LEU A 142 -5.10 3.47 4.84
CA LEU A 142 -3.74 3.68 5.35
C LEU A 142 -3.35 2.65 6.41
N ARG A 143 -4.27 2.23 7.30
CA ARG A 143 -4.01 1.13 8.24
C ARG A 143 -3.69 -0.21 7.55
N ARG A 144 -3.99 -0.39 6.25
CA ARG A 144 -3.60 -1.56 5.45
C ARG A 144 -2.24 -1.42 4.74
N ALA A 145 -1.74 -0.21 4.49
CA ALA A 145 -0.46 0.05 3.83
C ALA A 145 0.76 -0.41 4.66
N ASP A 146 1.90 -0.69 4.01
CA ASP A 146 3.14 -1.06 4.71
C ASP A 146 4.11 0.12 4.82
N HIS A 147 4.13 0.95 3.78
CA HIS A 147 4.87 2.20 3.71
C HIS A 147 3.95 3.36 3.30
N VAL A 148 4.20 4.54 3.88
CA VAL A 148 3.56 5.79 3.47
C VAL A 148 4.65 6.85 3.34
N LEU A 149 4.76 7.49 2.19
CA LEU A 149 5.62 8.65 1.95
C LEU A 149 4.74 9.90 2.03
N ILE A 150 5.13 10.88 2.85
CA ILE A 150 4.41 12.15 2.98
C ILE A 150 5.38 13.30 2.82
N GLU A 151 5.07 14.27 1.96
CA GLU A 151 5.74 15.56 1.98
C GLU A 151 5.17 16.41 3.12
N ILE A 152 6.03 16.86 4.05
CA ILE A 152 5.62 17.57 5.26
C ILE A 152 6.19 18.98 5.27
N SER A 153 5.31 19.98 5.18
CA SER A 153 5.63 21.39 5.40
C SER A 153 6.09 21.67 6.82
N LEU A 154 7.29 22.24 6.97
CA LEU A 154 7.90 22.64 8.26
C LEU A 154 7.64 24.11 8.61
N VAL A 155 6.98 24.84 7.71
CA VAL A 155 6.48 26.20 7.89
C VAL A 155 5.04 26.27 7.42
N GLU A 156 4.31 27.31 7.82
CA GLU A 156 2.97 27.61 7.31
C GLU A 156 3.08 28.14 5.87
N PHE A 157 3.29 27.23 4.91
CA PHE A 157 3.50 27.51 3.48
C PHE A 157 2.20 27.59 2.70
N ASN A 158 1.21 26.78 3.09
CA ASN A 158 -0.13 26.77 2.54
C ASN A 158 -1.08 27.29 3.64
N GLN A 159 -1.84 28.35 3.35
CA GLN A 159 -2.62 29.10 4.33
C GLN A 159 -3.67 28.21 5.01
N GLY A 160 -3.49 27.92 6.30
CA GLY A 160 -4.36 27.01 7.07
C GLY A 160 -4.08 25.51 6.87
N GLY A 161 -3.02 25.14 6.13
CA GLY A 161 -2.61 23.77 5.88
C GLY A 161 -2.06 23.03 7.12
N ALA A 162 -1.75 21.75 6.96
CA ALA A 162 -1.30 20.90 8.05
C ALA A 162 0.03 21.36 8.70
N ARG A 163 0.05 21.43 10.03
CA ARG A 163 1.30 21.59 10.81
C ARG A 163 2.03 20.25 10.97
N PRO A 164 3.38 20.23 10.98
CA PRO A 164 4.15 18.99 10.95
C PRO A 164 3.86 18.09 12.15
N GLU A 165 3.68 18.67 13.35
CA GLU A 165 3.40 17.91 14.58
C GLU A 165 2.08 17.13 14.48
N ALA A 166 1.08 17.69 13.80
CA ALA A 166 -0.21 17.05 13.60
C ALA A 166 -0.13 15.88 12.59
N VAL A 167 0.72 16.00 11.56
CA VAL A 167 0.99 14.90 10.62
C VAL A 167 1.74 13.76 11.32
N PHE A 168 2.78 14.07 12.10
CA PHE A 168 3.51 13.07 12.88
C PHE A 168 2.62 12.36 13.92
N ALA A 169 1.74 13.09 14.62
CA ALA A 169 0.78 12.51 15.55
C ALA A 169 -0.22 11.57 14.84
N ALA A 170 -0.84 12.02 13.75
CA ALA A 170 -1.78 11.20 12.98
C ALA A 170 -1.12 9.91 12.43
N MET A 171 0.15 9.98 12.01
CA MET A 171 0.91 8.79 11.59
C MET A 171 1.22 7.83 12.73
N ALA A 172 1.50 8.33 13.94
CA ALA A 172 1.64 7.49 15.13
C ALA A 172 0.31 6.77 15.49
N ASP A 173 -0.82 7.47 15.44
CA ASP A 173 -2.16 6.90 15.67
C ASP A 173 -2.59 5.88 14.60
N LEU A 174 -2.06 5.99 13.38
CA LEU A 174 -2.22 4.99 12.32
C LEU A 174 -1.27 3.77 12.48
N GLY A 175 -0.38 3.78 13.48
CA GLY A 175 0.55 2.69 13.79
C GLY A 175 1.87 2.72 13.02
N PHE A 176 2.24 3.89 12.49
CA PHE A 176 3.49 4.12 11.76
C PHE A 176 4.52 4.89 12.60
N ARG A 177 5.78 4.83 12.17
CA ARG A 177 6.89 5.67 12.64
C ARG A 177 7.70 6.16 11.45
N PRO A 178 8.38 7.32 11.55
CA PRO A 178 9.35 7.71 10.54
C PRO A 178 10.45 6.66 10.42
N ALA A 179 10.86 6.38 9.19
CA ALA A 179 11.95 5.48 8.83
C ALA A 179 13.14 6.27 8.23
N GLN A 180 12.84 7.23 7.36
CA GLN A 180 13.83 8.01 6.62
C GLN A 180 13.25 9.37 6.20
N VAL A 181 14.07 10.43 6.23
CA VAL A 181 13.81 11.64 5.45
C VAL A 181 14.47 11.44 4.08
N THR A 182 13.70 11.49 3.01
CA THR A 182 14.15 11.08 1.67
C THR A 182 14.59 12.25 0.80
N GLU A 183 13.92 13.41 0.88
CA GLU A 183 14.25 14.65 0.16
C GLU A 183 14.04 15.88 1.07
N PHE A 184 14.73 16.99 0.76
CA PHE A 184 14.81 18.20 1.60
C PHE A 184 14.60 19.46 0.75
N HIS A 185 13.40 20.04 0.79
CA HIS A 185 13.02 21.13 -0.10
C HIS A 185 13.33 22.51 0.51
N ARG A 186 13.88 23.42 -0.30
CA ARG A 186 14.29 24.77 0.12
C ARG A 186 13.92 25.78 -0.94
N LEU A 187 13.10 26.78 -0.57
CA LEU A 187 12.71 27.86 -1.48
C LEU A 187 13.41 29.17 -1.10
N ARG A 188 14.24 29.68 -2.02
CA ARG A 188 14.97 30.94 -1.83
C ARG A 188 13.98 32.11 -1.75
N GLY A 189 13.86 32.70 -0.55
CA GLY A 189 12.91 33.77 -0.24
C GLY A 189 11.96 33.42 0.90
N VAL A 190 11.72 32.13 1.17
CA VAL A 190 11.00 31.69 2.38
C VAL A 190 12.00 31.59 3.53
N ARG A 191 11.81 32.43 4.57
CA ARG A 191 12.64 32.49 5.79
C ARG A 191 14.15 32.38 5.47
N ASP A 192 14.64 33.27 4.61
CA ASP A 192 16.05 33.36 4.18
C ASP A 192 16.66 32.08 3.54
N GLY A 193 15.82 31.19 3.00
CA GLY A 193 16.27 29.91 2.42
C GLY A 193 16.33 28.76 3.42
N ALA A 194 15.54 28.86 4.50
CA ALA A 194 15.30 27.77 5.44
C ALA A 194 14.77 26.50 4.75
N LEU A 195 14.72 25.42 5.51
CA LEU A 195 14.08 24.17 5.09
C LEU A 195 12.56 24.38 5.06
N LEU A 196 11.93 24.14 3.91
CA LEU A 196 10.53 24.43 3.64
C LEU A 196 9.66 23.20 3.90
N GLN A 197 9.95 22.12 3.17
CA GLN A 197 9.27 20.81 3.25
C GLN A 197 10.32 19.70 3.37
N ILE A 198 9.90 18.56 3.88
CA ILE A 198 10.68 17.30 3.86
C ILE A 198 9.80 16.13 3.42
N ASP A 199 10.31 15.31 2.52
CA ASP A 199 9.70 14.00 2.24
C ASP A 199 10.06 13.04 3.37
N VAL A 200 9.06 12.50 4.07
CA VAL A 200 9.25 11.54 5.16
C VAL A 200 8.64 10.20 4.76
N LEU A 201 9.52 9.19 4.62
CA LEU A 201 9.11 7.79 4.50
C LEU A 201 8.78 7.25 5.90
N PHE A 202 7.52 6.85 6.08
CA PHE A 202 7.04 6.13 7.24
C PHE A 202 6.97 4.62 6.96
N GLU A 203 7.23 3.83 7.99
CA GLU A 203 6.99 2.39 8.00
C GLU A 203 6.23 1.99 9.28
N ARG A 204 5.58 0.83 9.28
CA ARG A 204 4.82 0.38 10.47
C ARG A 204 5.73 0.22 11.70
N SER A 205 5.28 0.75 12.84
CA SER A 205 5.99 0.65 14.13
C SER A 205 6.20 -0.79 14.57
N ALA A 206 5.21 -1.65 14.33
CA ALA A 206 5.38 -3.09 14.27
C ALA A 206 5.46 -3.51 12.78
N PRO A 207 6.64 -3.87 12.25
CA PRO A 207 6.75 -4.30 10.85
C PRO A 207 5.88 -5.54 10.63
N ARG A 208 5.15 -5.59 9.50
CA ARG A 208 4.65 -6.87 9.00
C ARG A 208 5.87 -7.71 8.67
N VAL A 209 6.04 -8.83 9.35
CA VAL A 209 7.16 -9.72 9.09
C VAL A 209 6.96 -10.31 7.70
N ALA A 210 8.00 -10.23 6.85
CA ALA A 210 7.97 -10.90 5.56
C ALA A 210 7.72 -12.38 5.80
N GLN A 211 6.62 -12.92 5.27
CA GLN A 211 6.08 -14.22 5.65
C GLN A 211 6.98 -15.35 5.16
N GLN A 212 7.91 -15.74 6.02
CA GLN A 212 8.86 -16.80 5.75
C GLN A 212 8.19 -18.16 5.94
N ALA A 213 7.88 -18.79 4.82
CA ALA A 213 7.64 -20.21 4.73
C ALA A 213 8.98 -20.95 4.61
N TRP A 214 9.23 -21.90 5.50
CA TRP A 214 10.36 -22.81 5.40
C TRP A 214 9.85 -24.21 5.08
N THR A 215 10.21 -24.72 3.90
CA THR A 215 9.63 -25.92 3.28
C THR A 215 10.69 -26.94 2.83
N ALA A 216 11.55 -27.38 3.76
CA ALA A 216 12.45 -28.53 3.56
C ALA A 216 13.02 -29.02 4.91
N PRO A 217 13.02 -30.34 5.20
CA PRO A 217 13.74 -30.89 6.35
C PRO A 217 15.27 -30.65 6.27
N GLU A 218 15.81 -30.62 5.06
CA GLU A 218 17.25 -30.55 4.77
C GLU A 218 17.90 -29.17 5.03
N ARG A 219 17.12 -28.17 5.46
CA ARG A 219 17.59 -26.82 5.79
C ARG A 219 17.11 -26.31 7.15
N PHE A 220 16.82 -27.20 8.10
CA PHE A 220 16.39 -26.80 9.43
C PHE A 220 17.58 -26.23 10.26
N ASP A 221 17.75 -24.91 10.23
CA ASP A 221 18.73 -24.21 11.08
C ASP A 221 18.35 -24.40 12.57
N PRO A 222 19.21 -25.04 13.40
CA PRO A 222 18.93 -25.20 14.83
C PRO A 222 18.85 -23.87 15.60
N GLY A 223 19.38 -22.77 15.04
CA GLY A 223 19.22 -21.41 15.57
C GLY A 223 17.81 -20.81 15.36
N LEU A 224 17.01 -21.35 14.43
CA LEU A 224 15.71 -20.78 14.06
C LEU A 224 14.68 -20.83 15.20
N LEU A 225 14.55 -21.96 15.90
CA LEU A 225 13.59 -22.08 17.00
C LEU A 225 13.94 -21.17 18.20
N PRO A 226 15.20 -21.10 18.69
CA PRO A 226 15.61 -20.09 19.66
C PRO A 226 15.36 -18.65 19.20
N TRP A 227 15.63 -18.33 17.92
CA TRP A 227 15.38 -17.00 17.38
C TRP A 227 13.89 -16.64 17.37
N LEU A 228 13.03 -17.55 16.91
CA LEU A 228 11.57 -17.37 16.91
C LEU A 228 11.01 -17.20 18.33
N ALA A 229 11.48 -17.99 19.30
CA ALA A 229 11.07 -17.86 20.70
C ALA A 229 11.46 -16.49 21.29
N ALA A 230 12.70 -16.04 21.08
CA ALA A 230 13.15 -14.72 21.50
C ALA A 230 12.41 -13.59 20.77
N ARG A 231 11.98 -13.82 19.53
CA ARG A 231 11.22 -12.85 18.72
C ARG A 231 9.78 -12.68 19.25
N VAL A 232 9.08 -13.78 19.55
CA VAL A 232 7.76 -13.77 20.20
C VAL A 232 7.79 -13.00 21.52
N GLN A 233 8.79 -13.27 22.38
CA GLN A 233 8.94 -12.58 23.67
C GLN A 233 9.15 -11.07 23.54
N ARG A 234 9.87 -10.62 22.50
CA ARG A 234 10.19 -9.20 22.28
C ARG A 234 9.14 -8.44 21.48
N GLN A 235 8.21 -9.12 20.82
CA GLN A 235 7.22 -8.51 19.93
C GLN A 235 5.82 -9.12 20.18
N PRO A 236 4.99 -8.51 21.06
CA PRO A 236 3.66 -9.04 21.41
C PRO A 236 2.69 -9.26 20.24
N GLY A 237 2.95 -8.64 19.08
CA GLY A 237 2.20 -8.83 17.83
C GLY A 237 2.64 -10.04 16.98
N PHE A 238 3.82 -10.61 17.20
CA PHE A 238 4.45 -11.64 16.35
C PHE A 238 3.75 -13.00 16.51
N ARG A 239 3.42 -13.67 15.40
CA ARG A 239 2.68 -14.95 15.38
C ARG A 239 3.42 -16.02 14.57
N VAL A 240 3.87 -17.05 15.28
CA VAL A 240 4.40 -18.29 14.70
C VAL A 240 3.30 -19.35 14.71
N ILE A 241 3.09 -20.00 13.57
CA ILE A 241 2.32 -21.24 13.46
C ILE A 241 3.31 -22.38 13.28
N LYS A 242 3.18 -23.45 14.07
CA LYS A 242 3.79 -24.75 13.79
C LYS A 242 2.68 -25.71 13.36
N LEU A 243 2.85 -26.33 12.20
CA LEU A 243 2.05 -27.43 11.71
C LEU A 243 2.87 -28.71 11.86
N GLU A 244 2.24 -29.80 12.32
CA GLU A 244 2.92 -31.10 12.53
C GLU A 244 2.94 -31.98 11.27
N ALA A 245 2.14 -31.60 10.27
CA ALA A 245 2.08 -32.13 8.91
C ALA A 245 1.50 -31.03 7.99
N PRO A 246 1.47 -31.21 6.65
CA PRO A 246 0.90 -30.27 5.66
C PRO A 246 -0.60 -29.90 5.77
N ASP A 247 -1.04 -29.42 6.94
CA ASP A 247 -2.42 -29.03 7.23
C ASP A 247 -2.70 -27.57 6.81
N TRP A 248 -3.08 -27.44 5.54
CA TRP A 248 -3.65 -26.21 4.99
C TRP A 248 -4.91 -25.74 5.73
N GLY A 249 -5.68 -26.63 6.35
CA GLY A 249 -6.90 -26.31 7.09
C GLY A 249 -6.61 -25.55 8.39
N ALA A 250 -5.65 -26.01 9.20
CA ALA A 250 -5.19 -25.29 10.39
C ALA A 250 -4.63 -23.89 10.03
N LEU A 251 -3.89 -23.80 8.91
CA LEU A 251 -3.35 -22.53 8.44
C LEU A 251 -4.44 -21.57 7.94
N LEU A 252 -5.37 -22.05 7.11
CA LEU A 252 -6.56 -21.31 6.67
C LEU A 252 -7.38 -20.82 7.88
N ALA A 253 -7.58 -21.68 8.88
CA ALA A 253 -8.32 -21.36 10.10
C ALA A 253 -7.65 -20.28 10.95
N HIS A 254 -6.32 -20.29 11.10
CA HIS A 254 -5.59 -19.20 11.76
C HIS A 254 -5.72 -17.90 10.94
N THR A 255 -5.51 -18.00 9.64
CA THR A 255 -5.48 -16.84 8.73
C THR A 255 -6.85 -16.16 8.65
N GLY A 256 -7.96 -16.93 8.56
CA GLY A 256 -9.33 -16.39 8.57
C GLY A 256 -9.77 -15.81 9.93
N ARG A 257 -9.18 -16.26 11.05
CA ARG A 257 -9.47 -15.70 12.40
C ARG A 257 -8.69 -14.42 12.69
N HIS A 258 -7.48 -14.30 12.16
CA HIS A 258 -6.50 -13.29 12.59
C HIS A 258 -6.01 -12.37 11.46
N GLY A 259 -6.47 -12.60 10.22
CA GLY A 259 -6.04 -11.91 9.00
C GLY A 259 -4.62 -12.25 8.53
N ARG A 260 -3.75 -12.72 9.44
CA ARG A 260 -2.32 -12.88 9.19
C ARG A 260 -1.64 -13.86 10.13
N PHE A 261 -0.43 -14.25 9.73
CA PHE A 261 0.63 -14.79 10.57
C PHE A 261 1.96 -14.12 10.17
N ASP A 262 2.98 -14.23 11.01
CA ASP A 262 4.33 -13.68 10.75
C ASP A 262 5.30 -14.78 10.29
N PHE A 263 5.10 -16.02 10.73
CA PHE A 263 5.93 -17.18 10.38
C PHE A 263 5.11 -18.48 10.37
N ALA A 264 5.40 -19.38 9.42
CA ALA A 264 4.80 -20.71 9.35
C ALA A 264 5.88 -21.81 9.21
N LEU A 265 5.91 -22.73 10.16
CA LEU A 265 6.74 -23.94 10.17
C LEU A 265 5.89 -25.15 9.78
N CYS A 266 6.36 -25.96 8.85
CA CYS A 266 5.76 -27.25 8.50
C CYS A 266 6.76 -28.17 7.83
N ASP A 267 6.87 -29.41 8.31
CA ASP A 267 7.59 -30.45 7.59
C ASP A 267 6.76 -30.94 6.39
N GLY A 268 7.43 -31.25 5.27
CA GLY A 268 6.80 -31.91 4.11
C GLY A 268 5.86 -31.06 3.25
N LEU A 269 5.73 -29.74 3.46
CA LEU A 269 5.01 -28.85 2.54
C LEU A 269 5.77 -28.68 1.21
N GLY A 270 5.56 -29.58 0.26
CA GLY A 270 6.10 -29.47 -1.10
C GLY A 270 5.63 -28.18 -1.78
N GLU A 271 6.58 -27.29 -2.07
CA GLU A 271 6.46 -25.96 -2.69
C GLU A 271 5.03 -25.42 -2.92
N PRO A 272 4.53 -24.56 -2.01
CA PRO A 272 4.17 -23.24 -2.51
C PRO A 272 4.39 -22.14 -1.46
N ALA A 273 5.64 -21.72 -1.26
CA ALA A 273 5.98 -20.54 -0.45
C ALA A 273 5.19 -19.29 -0.88
N MET A 274 4.90 -19.16 -2.18
CA MET A 274 4.03 -18.10 -2.73
C MET A 274 2.59 -18.15 -2.16
N LEU A 275 1.98 -19.33 -2.04
CA LEU A 275 0.62 -19.45 -1.50
C LEU A 275 0.60 -19.07 -0.01
N LEU A 276 1.66 -19.42 0.71
CA LEU A 276 1.86 -19.05 2.11
C LEU A 276 2.01 -17.52 2.28
N GLU A 277 2.73 -16.84 1.37
CA GLU A 277 2.82 -15.36 1.32
C GLU A 277 1.50 -14.68 0.85
N MET A 278 0.65 -15.39 0.10
CA MET A 278 -0.65 -14.85 -0.33
C MET A 278 -1.76 -15.04 0.71
N LEU A 279 -1.77 -16.12 1.49
CA LEU A 279 -2.89 -16.49 2.37
C LEU A 279 -3.36 -15.33 3.28
N PRO A 280 -2.48 -14.62 4.00
CA PRO A 280 -2.85 -13.42 4.76
C PRO A 280 -3.47 -12.31 3.91
N ARG A 281 -2.94 -12.04 2.70
CA ARG A 281 -3.51 -11.04 1.79
C ARG A 281 -4.91 -11.45 1.30
N ILE A 282 -5.12 -12.74 1.09
CA ILE A 282 -6.41 -13.34 0.70
C ILE A 282 -7.43 -13.23 1.85
N ALA A 283 -7.02 -13.44 3.10
CA ALA A 283 -7.89 -13.27 4.27
C ALA A 283 -8.18 -11.78 4.57
N GLU A 284 -7.19 -10.88 4.46
CA GLU A 284 -7.41 -9.42 4.60
C GLU A 284 -8.32 -8.85 3.50
N ALA A 285 -8.31 -9.44 2.31
CA ALA A 285 -9.28 -9.17 1.23
C ALA A 285 -10.66 -9.79 1.47
N GLY A 286 -10.87 -10.44 2.62
CA GLY A 286 -12.14 -11.03 3.02
C GLY A 286 -12.50 -12.30 2.25
N ALA A 287 -11.54 -13.06 1.70
CA ALA A 287 -11.86 -14.28 0.96
C ALA A 287 -11.81 -15.58 1.78
N ILE A 288 -11.43 -15.51 3.07
CA ILE A 288 -11.35 -16.63 4.03
C ILE A 288 -11.92 -16.19 5.39
N SER A 289 -12.98 -16.84 5.87
CA SER A 289 -13.56 -16.70 7.23
C SER A 289 -14.01 -18.07 7.79
N LEU A 290 -14.79 -18.12 8.88
CA LEU A 290 -15.33 -19.36 9.51
C LEU A 290 -16.84 -19.52 9.27
N ALA A 291 -17.30 -20.77 9.16
CA ALA A 291 -18.75 -21.04 9.15
C ALA A 291 -19.42 -20.54 10.44
N GLY A 292 -20.51 -19.79 10.28
CA GLY A 292 -21.27 -19.18 11.39
C GLY A 292 -21.03 -17.68 11.63
N GLY A 293 -20.15 -17.01 10.87
CA GLY A 293 -19.83 -15.59 11.08
C GLY A 293 -19.75 -14.76 9.79
N GLY A 294 -20.89 -14.30 9.29
CA GLY A 294 -20.95 -13.43 8.10
C GLY A 294 -20.56 -14.14 6.79
N PRO A 295 -20.23 -13.39 5.72
CA PRO A 295 -19.84 -13.98 4.45
C PRO A 295 -18.41 -14.60 4.47
N TRP A 296 -18.12 -15.44 3.45
CA TRP A 296 -16.78 -15.80 2.94
C TRP A 296 -15.90 -16.93 3.57
N SER A 297 -16.44 -18.08 4.04
CA SER A 297 -15.70 -18.97 4.97
C SER A 297 -14.91 -20.21 4.45
N VAL A 298 -13.56 -20.26 4.44
CA VAL A 298 -12.73 -21.36 3.83
C VAL A 298 -11.94 -22.24 4.83
N SER A 299 -12.09 -23.57 4.76
CA SER A 299 -11.93 -24.63 5.88
C SER A 299 -11.11 -25.78 5.16
N ALA A 300 -10.18 -26.44 5.87
CA ALA A 300 -10.15 -27.92 5.94
C ALA A 300 -10.31 -28.38 7.41
N GLY A 301 -10.90 -29.54 7.66
CA GLY A 301 -11.10 -30.12 9.02
C GLY A 301 -12.43 -29.79 9.72
N ALA A 302 -13.16 -30.86 10.09
CA ALA A 302 -14.34 -30.99 10.97
C ALA A 302 -15.60 -30.12 10.74
N GLY A 303 -15.47 -28.83 10.44
CA GLY A 303 -16.60 -27.99 10.00
C GLY A 303 -16.75 -27.96 8.48
N THR A 304 -17.81 -27.32 7.99
CA THR A 304 -18.07 -27.09 6.56
C THR A 304 -17.49 -25.74 6.12
N TRP A 305 -17.02 -25.65 4.87
CA TRP A 305 -16.42 -24.43 4.34
C TRP A 305 -16.82 -24.18 2.86
N HIS A 306 -16.60 -22.95 2.41
CA HIS A 306 -17.17 -22.30 1.22
C HIS A 306 -16.24 -21.19 0.71
N PHE A 307 -15.79 -21.26 -0.54
CA PHE A 307 -15.05 -20.17 -1.18
C PHE A 307 -15.97 -19.03 -1.60
N THR A 308 -15.42 -17.83 -1.82
CA THR A 308 -16.17 -16.74 -2.46
C THR A 308 -16.25 -17.01 -3.97
N PRO A 309 -17.33 -16.63 -4.70
CA PRO A 309 -17.39 -16.83 -6.15
C PRO A 309 -16.30 -16.08 -6.95
N ARG A 310 -15.64 -15.09 -6.33
CA ARG A 310 -14.42 -14.43 -6.86
C ARG A 310 -13.22 -15.37 -6.73
N MET A 311 -13.06 -16.02 -5.59
CA MET A 311 -11.98 -16.97 -5.35
C MET A 311 -12.23 -18.34 -6.01
N GLU A 312 -13.45 -18.84 -6.13
CA GLU A 312 -13.74 -20.08 -6.87
C GLU A 312 -13.18 -20.06 -8.30
N ARG A 313 -13.24 -18.90 -8.98
CA ARG A 313 -12.63 -18.73 -10.31
C ARG A 313 -11.09 -18.72 -10.27
N ALA A 314 -10.49 -17.98 -9.34
CA ALA A 314 -9.03 -17.93 -9.18
C ALA A 314 -8.43 -19.27 -8.73
N THR A 315 -9.10 -19.94 -7.79
CA THR A 315 -8.74 -21.28 -7.28
C THR A 315 -9.02 -22.35 -8.34
N ALA A 316 -10.09 -22.29 -9.14
CA ALA A 316 -10.27 -23.24 -10.24
C ALA A 316 -9.12 -23.17 -11.26
N ALA A 317 -8.68 -21.97 -11.64
CA ALA A 317 -7.49 -21.79 -12.48
C ALA A 317 -6.22 -22.36 -11.81
N PHE A 318 -5.96 -21.96 -10.55
CA PHE A 318 -4.81 -22.44 -9.78
C PHE A 318 -4.80 -23.98 -9.65
N THR A 319 -5.92 -24.60 -9.28
CA THR A 319 -6.06 -26.04 -9.10
C THR A 319 -5.96 -26.80 -10.43
N GLN A 320 -6.47 -26.27 -11.55
CA GLN A 320 -6.26 -26.87 -12.87
C GLN A 320 -4.80 -26.84 -13.31
N LEU A 321 -4.06 -25.78 -12.99
CA LEU A 321 -2.63 -25.66 -13.29
C LEU A 321 -1.78 -26.55 -12.35
N PHE A 322 -2.12 -26.62 -11.07
CA PHE A 322 -1.40 -27.40 -10.06
C PHE A 322 -1.58 -28.92 -10.22
N TRP A 323 -2.81 -29.41 -10.46
CA TRP A 323 -3.09 -30.85 -10.57
C TRP A 323 -2.82 -31.48 -11.93
N ARG A 324 -2.47 -30.69 -12.97
CA ARG A 324 -2.09 -31.22 -14.29
C ARG A 324 -0.60 -31.57 -14.44
N GLY A 325 0.15 -31.59 -13.33
CA GLY A 325 1.53 -32.12 -13.29
C GLY A 325 2.56 -31.30 -14.06
N ALA A 326 2.29 -30.02 -14.32
CA ALA A 326 3.06 -29.16 -15.22
C ALA A 326 3.91 -28.10 -14.49
N ILE A 327 4.64 -28.49 -13.45
CA ILE A 327 5.76 -27.70 -12.90
C ILE A 327 7.06 -28.49 -13.08
N SER A 328 7.45 -28.61 -14.36
CA SER A 328 8.85 -28.86 -14.72
C SER A 328 9.61 -27.53 -14.66
N SER A 329 10.90 -27.57 -14.35
CA SER A 329 11.70 -26.42 -13.94
C SER A 329 11.98 -25.42 -15.09
N SER A 330 11.08 -24.45 -15.30
CA SER A 330 11.40 -23.19 -15.98
C SER A 330 10.44 -22.06 -15.56
N LEU A 331 10.99 -20.91 -15.16
CA LEU A 331 10.24 -19.67 -14.99
C LEU A 331 10.20 -18.93 -16.33
N SER A 332 9.06 -18.98 -17.01
CA SER A 332 8.77 -18.22 -18.24
C SER A 332 7.54 -17.33 -18.05
N ASP A 333 7.27 -16.41 -18.98
CA ASP A 333 6.14 -15.47 -18.94
C ASP A 333 4.75 -16.13 -18.94
N GLN A 334 4.67 -17.44 -19.19
CA GLN A 334 3.44 -18.24 -19.06
C GLN A 334 3.35 -19.02 -17.74
N SER A 335 4.10 -18.62 -16.71
CA SER A 335 3.98 -19.21 -15.37
C SER A 335 2.54 -19.10 -14.83
N PRO A 336 1.99 -20.15 -14.18
CA PRO A 336 0.70 -20.12 -13.49
C PRO A 336 0.51 -18.94 -12.53
N LEU A 337 1.63 -18.43 -12.01
CA LEU A 337 1.71 -17.28 -11.10
C LEU A 337 1.33 -15.95 -11.79
N VAL A 338 1.60 -15.82 -13.09
CA VAL A 338 1.25 -14.64 -13.89
C VAL A 338 -0.26 -14.65 -14.19
N GLU A 339 -0.85 -15.81 -14.47
CA GLU A 339 -2.30 -15.92 -14.67
C GLU A 339 -3.08 -15.70 -13.37
N LEU A 340 -2.65 -16.29 -12.25
CA LEU A 340 -3.25 -16.03 -10.94
C LEU A 340 -3.18 -14.54 -10.57
N ARG A 341 -2.01 -13.90 -10.79
CA ARG A 341 -1.81 -12.46 -10.59
C ARG A 341 -2.73 -11.63 -11.48
N ARG A 342 -2.90 -12.01 -12.75
CA ARG A 342 -3.80 -11.31 -13.70
C ARG A 342 -5.26 -11.44 -13.26
N ALA A 343 -5.72 -12.66 -12.94
CA ALA A 343 -7.10 -12.93 -12.51
C ALA A 343 -7.49 -12.23 -11.19
N LEU A 344 -6.54 -11.98 -10.29
CA LEU A 344 -6.74 -11.22 -9.05
C LEU A 344 -6.63 -9.70 -9.20
N LEU A 345 -6.25 -9.20 -10.39
CA LEU A 345 -6.11 -7.77 -10.68
C LEU A 345 -7.16 -7.23 -11.67
N THR A 346 -7.83 -8.09 -12.44
CA THR A 346 -8.84 -7.70 -13.44
C THR A 346 -10.29 -7.91 -12.99
N ALA A 347 -10.52 -8.26 -11.71
CA ALA A 347 -11.84 -8.52 -11.11
C ALA A 347 -11.79 -8.46 -9.58
#